data_AF-A0A637DPY6-F1
#
_entry.id   AF-A0A637DPY6-F1
#
_cell.length_a   1.000
_cell.length_b   1.000
_cell.length_c   1.000
_cell.angle_alpha   90.00
_cell.angle_beta   90.00
_cell.angle_gamma   90.00
#
_symmetry.space_group_name_H-M   'P 1'
#
loop_
_entity.id
_entity.type
_entity.pdbx_description
1 polymer ?
#
loop_
_entity_poly.entity_id
_entity_poly.type
_entity_poly.pdbx_seq_one_letter_code
_entity_poly.pdbx_strand_id
1 'polypeptide(L)'
;MSKREEIKGNQKFDELKFGIVYTEVLGWLDMGHAGGDDISLLKQQFDAGESSGNKYYSVIYKQNMRIRSKTLRQEMGTGKFTRWEIQRGRTQDEINSIMLAMMMNTALKFEAYQSLKAFSWHTDSGFSGEDLVSDLFGFYRFMIPGKYSSLVRPVSYNDAVSRWDFYGPVGSFKNDGFRPILFPDPKDPCVKHKPYKVNLPHFMTWIQPWSDFTSGKIKIITNDGTSFSFLPI
;
A
#
# COMPACT_ATOMS: atom_id res chain seq x y z
N MET A 1 -10.15 -6.50 5.01
CA MET A 1 -11.07 -5.39 5.31
C MET A 1 -10.89 -5.01 6.76
N SER A 2 -10.56 -3.75 6.92
CA SER A 2 -10.48 -3.02 8.17
C SER A 2 -11.71 -3.16 9.07
N LYS A 3 -11.47 -3.25 10.38
CA LYS A 3 -12.52 -3.34 11.40
C LYS A 3 -12.40 -2.24 12.43
N ARG A 4 -13.53 -1.89 13.03
CA ARG A 4 -13.61 -0.88 14.09
C ARG A 4 -12.72 -1.22 15.30
N GLU A 5 -12.61 -2.51 15.65
CA GLU A 5 -11.78 -2.95 16.79
C GLU A 5 -10.27 -2.77 16.56
N GLU A 6 -9.87 -2.59 15.30
CA GLU A 6 -8.47 -2.42 14.89
C GLU A 6 -8.01 -0.96 14.99
N ILE A 7 -8.94 -0.02 15.24
CA ILE A 7 -8.65 1.41 15.36
C ILE A 7 -7.64 1.65 16.48
N LYS A 8 -6.60 2.43 16.18
CA LYS A 8 -5.58 2.92 17.12
C LYS A 8 -5.64 4.45 17.16
N GLY A 9 -5.26 5.02 18.30
CA GLY A 9 -5.06 6.46 18.43
C GLY A 9 -3.65 6.89 18.01
N ASN A 10 -3.35 8.16 18.24
CA ASN A 10 -2.05 8.78 17.96
C ASN A 10 -0.86 8.30 18.80
N GLN A 11 -1.10 7.60 19.92
CA GLN A 11 -0.03 7.14 20.79
C GLN A 11 0.89 6.16 20.06
N LYS A 12 2.20 6.44 20.08
CA LYS A 12 3.24 5.63 19.44
C LYS A 12 3.01 5.37 17.95
N PHE A 13 2.38 6.31 17.24
CA PHE A 13 2.09 6.18 15.81
C PHE A 13 3.29 5.70 14.98
N ASP A 14 4.46 6.31 15.17
CA ASP A 14 5.67 5.99 14.41
C ASP A 14 6.23 4.58 14.70
N GLU A 15 5.75 3.89 15.74
CA GLU A 15 6.15 2.52 16.11
C GLU A 15 5.10 1.47 15.69
N LEU A 16 3.90 1.90 15.27
CA LEU A 16 2.81 0.97 14.92
C LEU A 16 3.18 0.10 13.71
N LYS A 17 2.81 -1.18 13.81
CA LYS A 17 2.99 -2.23 12.80
C LYS A 17 1.68 -2.84 12.31
N PHE A 18 0.57 -2.55 12.98
CA PHE A 18 -0.74 -3.10 12.68
C PHE A 18 -1.84 -2.20 13.24
N GLY A 19 -3.06 -2.42 12.79
CA GLY A 19 -4.23 -1.63 13.15
C GLY A 19 -4.40 -0.42 12.22
N ILE A 20 -5.44 0.35 12.49
CA ILE A 20 -5.86 1.42 11.59
C ILE A 20 -5.84 2.73 12.32
N VAL A 21 -5.23 3.74 11.72
CA VAL A 21 -5.12 5.08 12.30
C VAL A 21 -5.77 6.08 11.37
N TYR A 22 -6.56 7.01 11.92
CA TYR A 22 -6.99 8.17 11.18
C TYR A 22 -5.96 9.30 11.32
N THR A 23 -5.62 9.94 10.20
CA THR A 23 -4.70 11.06 10.12
C THR A 23 -5.36 12.22 9.39
N GLU A 24 -5.02 13.45 9.77
CA GLU A 24 -5.62 14.63 9.16
C GLU A 24 -5.13 14.90 7.73
N VAL A 25 -4.01 14.31 7.34
CA VAL A 25 -3.39 14.56 6.02
C VAL A 25 -3.64 13.43 5.04
N LEU A 26 -3.65 12.17 5.50
CA LEU A 26 -3.82 10.99 4.65
C LEU A 26 -5.14 10.26 4.85
N GLY A 27 -5.97 10.69 5.80
CA GLY A 27 -7.18 9.97 6.16
C GLY A 27 -6.85 8.68 6.91
N TRP A 28 -7.62 7.62 6.65
CA TRP A 28 -7.37 6.30 7.23
C TRP A 28 -6.12 5.65 6.63
N LEU A 29 -5.30 5.08 7.50
CA LEU A 29 -4.12 4.29 7.16
C LEU A 29 -4.22 2.91 7.81
N ASP A 30 -4.03 1.86 7.03
CA ASP A 30 -3.78 0.50 7.52
C ASP A 30 -2.27 0.34 7.78
N MET A 31 -1.90 0.19 9.05
CA MET A 31 -0.50 0.10 9.46
C MET A 31 0.15 -1.23 9.12
N GLY A 32 -0.64 -2.26 8.81
CA GLY A 32 -0.14 -3.53 8.26
C GLY A 32 0.33 -3.38 6.81
N HIS A 33 -0.41 -2.60 6.01
CA HIS A 33 0.02 -2.20 4.67
C HIS A 33 1.22 -1.23 4.72
N ALA A 34 1.21 -0.28 5.67
CA ALA A 34 2.29 0.69 5.86
C ALA A 34 3.56 0.16 6.56
N GLY A 35 3.78 -1.17 6.54
CA GLY A 35 4.88 -1.84 7.23
C GLY A 35 6.24 -1.70 6.53
N GLY A 36 6.26 -1.76 5.20
CA GLY A 36 7.47 -1.60 4.36
C GLY A 36 8.37 -2.84 4.22
N ASP A 37 7.97 -3.99 4.78
CA ASP A 37 8.76 -5.23 4.71
C ASP A 37 8.93 -5.75 3.26
N ASP A 38 7.89 -5.60 2.45
CA ASP A 38 7.89 -5.90 1.01
C ASP A 38 8.86 -5.00 0.23
N ILE A 39 8.96 -3.72 0.60
CA ILE A 39 9.91 -2.77 0.01
C ILE A 39 11.34 -3.10 0.41
N SER A 40 11.57 -3.56 1.64
CA SER A 40 12.86 -4.09 2.09
C SER A 40 13.32 -5.28 1.24
N LEU A 41 12.43 -6.25 1.03
CA LEU A 41 12.70 -7.41 0.17
C LEU A 41 12.96 -7.00 -1.29
N LEU A 42 12.24 -5.99 -1.78
CA LEU A 42 12.47 -5.43 -3.11
C LEU A 42 13.87 -4.80 -3.20
N LYS A 43 14.26 -3.98 -2.21
CA LYS A 43 15.57 -3.33 -2.16
C LYS A 43 16.71 -4.36 -2.16
N GLN A 44 16.57 -5.45 -1.42
CA GLN A 44 17.55 -6.54 -1.40
C GLN A 44 17.76 -7.17 -2.78
N GLN A 45 16.69 -7.32 -3.59
CA GLN A 45 16.82 -7.82 -4.96
C GLN A 45 17.60 -6.84 -5.86
N PHE A 46 17.38 -5.54 -5.70
CA PHE A 46 18.17 -4.51 -6.40
C PHE A 46 19.65 -4.58 -6.00
N ASP A 47 19.94 -4.67 -4.71
CA ASP A 47 21.32 -4.73 -4.19
C ASP A 47 22.07 -5.97 -4.69
N ALA A 48 21.40 -7.13 -4.67
CA ALA A 48 21.95 -8.37 -5.23
C ALA A 48 22.14 -8.27 -6.76
N GLY A 49 21.18 -7.67 -7.46
CA GLY A 49 21.22 -7.48 -8.90
C GLY A 49 22.36 -6.57 -9.36
N GLU A 50 22.52 -5.42 -8.72
CA GLU A 50 23.60 -4.47 -8.99
C GLU A 50 24.99 -5.08 -8.68
N SER A 51 25.06 -5.97 -7.69
CA SER A 51 26.29 -6.68 -7.31
C SER A 51 26.58 -7.93 -8.16
N SER A 52 25.66 -8.37 -9.03
CA SER A 52 25.74 -9.67 -9.71
C SER A 52 26.78 -9.76 -10.85
N GLY A 53 27.29 -8.61 -11.32
CA GLY A 53 28.16 -8.53 -12.50
C GLY A 53 27.43 -8.67 -13.86
N ASN A 54 26.17 -9.09 -13.87
CA ASN A 54 25.38 -9.25 -15.09
C ASN A 54 25.03 -7.89 -15.73
N LYS A 55 24.89 -7.84 -17.06
CA LYS A 55 24.48 -6.61 -17.76
C LYS A 55 23.05 -6.20 -17.40
N TYR A 56 22.18 -7.17 -17.19
CA TYR A 56 20.81 -7.02 -16.71
C TYR A 56 20.55 -8.00 -15.57
N TYR A 57 19.64 -7.66 -14.68
CA TYR A 57 19.17 -8.56 -13.63
C TYR A 57 17.65 -8.47 -13.49
N SER A 58 17.04 -9.59 -13.08
CA SER A 58 15.60 -9.70 -12.90
C SER A 58 15.21 -9.32 -11.47
N VAL A 59 14.18 -8.48 -11.35
CA VAL A 59 13.54 -8.11 -10.08
C VAL A 59 12.07 -8.48 -10.12
N ILE A 60 11.55 -9.02 -9.03
CA ILE A 60 10.14 -9.36 -8.89
C ILE A 60 9.56 -8.63 -7.68
N TYR A 61 8.47 -7.90 -7.88
CA TYR A 61 7.65 -7.37 -6.80
C TYR A 61 6.32 -8.12 -6.73
N LYS A 62 5.91 -8.51 -5.52
CA LYS A 62 4.73 -9.36 -5.28
C LYS A 62 3.89 -8.79 -4.15
N GLN A 63 2.58 -8.84 -4.31
CA GLN A 63 1.61 -8.67 -3.23
C GLN A 63 0.70 -9.88 -3.18
N ASN A 64 0.43 -10.38 -1.97
CA ASN A 64 -0.34 -11.60 -1.76
C ASN A 64 -1.41 -11.38 -0.70
N MET A 65 -2.52 -12.09 -0.83
CA MET A 65 -3.53 -12.29 0.20
C MET A 65 -3.58 -13.76 0.63
N ARG A 66 -4.05 -13.99 1.85
CA ARG A 66 -4.42 -15.32 2.33
C ARG A 66 -5.92 -15.48 2.30
N ILE A 67 -6.37 -16.59 1.72
CA ILE A 67 -7.77 -16.99 1.65
C ILE A 67 -7.91 -18.24 2.53
N ARG A 68 -8.73 -18.13 3.58
CA ARG A 68 -9.00 -19.24 4.49
C ARG A 68 -10.29 -19.93 4.09
N SER A 69 -10.19 -21.15 3.57
CA SER A 69 -11.38 -21.98 3.37
C SER A 69 -11.78 -22.65 4.67
N LYS A 70 -12.85 -22.15 5.31
CA LYS A 70 -13.42 -22.78 6.51
C LYS A 70 -13.92 -24.21 6.24
N THR A 71 -14.42 -24.47 5.02
CA THR A 71 -14.96 -25.77 4.62
C THR A 71 -13.87 -26.82 4.40
N LEU A 72 -12.74 -26.44 3.81
CA LEU A 72 -11.66 -27.38 3.49
C LEU A 72 -10.59 -27.47 4.58
N ARG A 73 -10.67 -26.66 5.66
CA ARG A 73 -9.58 -26.47 6.63
C ARG A 73 -8.23 -26.30 5.94
N GLN A 74 -8.18 -25.40 4.96
CA GLN A 74 -6.98 -25.09 4.19
C GLN A 74 -6.80 -23.57 4.07
N GLU A 75 -5.55 -23.11 4.13
CA GLU A 75 -5.17 -21.74 3.82
C GLU A 75 -4.46 -21.71 2.47
N MET A 76 -5.04 -20.98 1.52
CA MET A 76 -4.47 -20.76 0.19
C MET A 76 -3.98 -19.32 0.11
N GLY A 77 -2.75 -19.13 -0.32
CA GLY A 77 -2.25 -17.81 -0.70
C GLY A 77 -2.45 -17.57 -2.19
N THR A 78 -2.90 -16.38 -2.55
CA THR A 78 -2.92 -15.94 -3.94
C THR A 78 -2.47 -14.49 -4.03
N GLY A 79 -1.91 -14.07 -5.16
CA GLY A 79 -1.38 -12.73 -5.28
C GLY A 79 -1.09 -12.30 -6.70
N LYS A 80 -0.66 -11.05 -6.81
CA LYS A 80 -0.21 -10.44 -8.06
C LYS A 80 1.27 -10.14 -7.99
N PHE A 81 1.93 -10.24 -9.13
CA PHE A 81 3.33 -9.88 -9.26
C PHE A 81 3.68 -9.23 -10.59
N THR A 82 4.73 -8.44 -10.54
CA THR A 82 5.43 -7.92 -11.72
C THR A 82 6.86 -8.41 -11.73
N ARG A 83 7.39 -8.71 -12.92
CA ARG A 83 8.79 -9.08 -13.14
C ARG A 83 9.40 -8.16 -14.17
N TRP A 84 10.43 -7.42 -13.79
CA TRP A 84 11.15 -6.49 -14.66
C TRP A 84 12.60 -6.92 -14.76
N GLU A 85 13.21 -6.72 -15.93
CA GLU A 85 14.67 -6.73 -16.07
C GLU A 85 15.20 -5.31 -16.04
N ILE A 86 16.23 -5.12 -15.22
CA ILE A 86 16.85 -3.84 -14.96
C ILE A 86 18.28 -3.86 -15.51
N GLN A 87 18.64 -2.85 -16.30
CA GLN A 87 20.01 -2.64 -16.74
C GLN A 87 20.86 -2.24 -15.55
N ARG A 88 21.92 -3.01 -15.27
CA ARG A 88 22.88 -2.71 -14.21
C ARG A 88 23.50 -1.32 -14.34
N GLY A 89 23.93 -0.75 -13.22
CA GLY A 89 24.54 0.57 -13.13
C GLY A 89 23.52 1.68 -12.98
N ARG A 90 22.37 1.40 -12.36
CA ARG A 90 21.39 2.43 -12.01
C ARG A 90 21.88 3.25 -10.81
N THR A 91 21.58 4.55 -10.81
CA THR A 91 21.81 5.36 -9.59
C THR A 91 20.80 4.99 -8.51
N GLN A 92 21.08 5.36 -7.25
CA GLN A 92 20.14 5.10 -6.16
C GLN A 92 18.78 5.77 -6.40
N ASP A 93 18.76 6.97 -6.97
CA ASP A 93 17.52 7.69 -7.30
C ASP A 93 16.73 6.99 -8.41
N GLU A 94 17.42 6.47 -9.43
CA GLU A 94 16.79 5.64 -10.46
C GLU A 94 16.20 4.37 -9.82
N ILE A 95 16.95 3.65 -8.98
CA ILE A 95 16.47 2.46 -8.28
C ILE A 95 15.22 2.77 -7.45
N ASN A 96 15.25 3.85 -6.66
CA ASN A 96 14.11 4.26 -5.83
C ASN A 96 12.87 4.55 -6.68
N SER A 97 13.06 5.25 -7.81
CA SER A 97 11.99 5.57 -8.76
C SER A 97 11.40 4.31 -9.40
N ILE A 98 12.25 3.32 -9.73
CA ILE A 98 11.84 2.03 -10.30
C ILE A 98 11.07 1.23 -9.27
N MET A 99 11.57 1.14 -8.03
CA MET A 99 10.89 0.44 -6.94
C MET A 99 9.49 1.02 -6.70
N LEU A 100 9.36 2.35 -6.69
CA LEU A 100 8.07 3.03 -6.55
C LEU A 100 7.12 2.66 -7.69
N ALA A 101 7.59 2.69 -8.94
CA ALA A 101 6.78 2.31 -10.09
C ALA A 101 6.35 0.84 -10.05
N MET A 102 7.23 -0.08 -9.65
CA MET A 102 6.90 -1.50 -9.47
C MET A 102 5.83 -1.71 -8.42
N MET A 103 5.95 -1.04 -7.26
CA MET A 103 4.97 -1.09 -6.19
C MET A 103 3.61 -0.59 -6.68
N MET A 104 3.56 0.65 -7.18
CA MET A 104 2.29 1.27 -7.60
C MET A 104 1.57 0.46 -8.68
N ASN A 105 2.34 -0.03 -9.67
CA ASN A 105 1.83 -0.84 -10.77
C ASN A 105 1.34 -2.22 -10.32
N THR A 106 1.89 -2.79 -9.26
CA THR A 106 1.46 -4.09 -8.74
C THR A 106 0.28 -3.94 -7.78
N ALA A 107 0.28 -2.92 -6.94
CA ALA A 107 -0.81 -2.58 -6.02
C ALA A 107 -2.13 -2.35 -6.75
N LEU A 108 -2.14 -1.54 -7.81
CA LEU A 108 -3.35 -1.36 -8.62
C LEU A 108 -3.90 -2.67 -9.19
N LYS A 109 -3.03 -3.61 -9.59
CA LYS A 109 -3.46 -4.91 -10.12
C LYS A 109 -3.94 -5.85 -9.03
N PHE A 110 -3.32 -5.80 -7.86
CA PHE A 110 -3.71 -6.59 -6.71
C PHE A 110 -5.08 -6.17 -6.18
N GLU A 111 -5.33 -4.87 -6.04
CA GLU A 111 -6.64 -4.33 -5.66
C GLU A 111 -7.73 -4.70 -6.68
N ALA A 112 -7.42 -4.57 -7.98
CA ALA A 112 -8.31 -5.03 -9.04
C ALA A 112 -8.58 -6.54 -8.96
N TYR A 113 -7.57 -7.33 -8.63
CA TYR A 113 -7.72 -8.77 -8.43
C TYR A 113 -8.61 -9.10 -7.22
N GLN A 114 -8.49 -8.38 -6.11
CA GLN A 114 -9.37 -8.52 -4.94
C GLN A 114 -10.81 -8.11 -5.22
N SER A 115 -11.03 -7.22 -6.19
CA SER A 115 -12.38 -6.81 -6.61
C SER A 115 -13.14 -7.88 -7.42
N LEU A 116 -12.48 -8.94 -7.87
CA LEU A 116 -13.12 -9.99 -8.67
C LEU A 116 -14.23 -10.69 -7.89
N LYS A 117 -15.33 -11.04 -8.58
CA LYS A 117 -16.50 -11.72 -7.98
C LYS A 117 -16.14 -13.02 -7.24
N ALA A 118 -15.10 -13.71 -7.68
CA ALA A 118 -14.58 -14.93 -7.07
C ALA A 118 -13.84 -14.71 -5.74
N PHE A 119 -13.61 -13.46 -5.34
CA PHE A 119 -13.09 -13.07 -4.03
C PHE A 119 -14.07 -12.15 -3.28
N SER A 120 -14.92 -11.42 -4.01
CA SER A 120 -15.95 -10.53 -3.42
C SER A 120 -16.99 -11.26 -2.56
N TRP A 121 -17.24 -12.56 -2.80
CA TRP A 121 -18.12 -13.40 -1.95
C TRP A 121 -17.48 -13.77 -0.61
N HIS A 122 -16.16 -13.60 -0.47
CA HIS A 122 -15.38 -13.93 0.72
C HIS A 122 -14.82 -12.68 1.42
N THR A 123 -14.55 -11.60 0.67
CA THR A 123 -13.98 -10.34 1.15
C THR A 123 -14.56 -9.14 0.38
N ASP A 124 -15.06 -8.10 1.06
CA ASP A 124 -15.41 -6.80 0.41
C ASP A 124 -14.17 -5.89 0.24
N SER A 125 -13.02 -6.51 -0.07
CA SER A 125 -11.69 -5.92 0.16
C SER A 125 -11.01 -5.31 -1.06
N GLY A 126 -11.67 -5.22 -2.22
CA GLY A 126 -11.05 -4.56 -3.38
C GLY A 126 -11.17 -3.05 -3.28
N PHE A 127 -10.06 -2.34 -3.49
CA PHE A 127 -9.92 -0.89 -3.48
C PHE A 127 -10.50 -0.24 -2.22
N SER A 128 -10.17 -0.77 -1.03
CA SER A 128 -10.53 -0.09 0.23
C SER A 128 -9.98 1.33 0.23
N GLY A 129 -10.61 2.24 0.98
CA GLY A 129 -10.30 3.68 0.91
C GLY A 129 -8.84 4.01 1.25
N GLU A 130 -8.26 3.17 2.11
CA GLU A 130 -6.96 3.28 2.75
C GLU A 130 -5.86 2.47 2.06
N ASP A 131 -6.16 1.39 1.34
CA ASP A 131 -5.16 0.37 0.96
C ASP A 131 -4.00 0.97 0.14
N LEU A 132 -4.30 1.55 -1.03
CA LEU A 132 -3.28 2.12 -1.91
C LEU A 132 -2.50 3.29 -1.27
N VAL A 133 -3.18 4.09 -0.46
CA VAL A 133 -2.56 5.22 0.25
C VAL A 133 -1.63 4.70 1.35
N SER A 134 -2.00 3.60 2.01
CA SER A 134 -1.21 2.93 3.04
C SER A 134 0.02 2.26 2.47
N ASP A 135 -0.10 1.57 1.32
CA ASP A 135 1.03 1.01 0.58
C ASP A 135 2.03 2.12 0.20
N LEU A 136 1.54 3.22 -0.36
CA LEU A 136 2.38 4.37 -0.73
C LEU A 136 3.04 5.01 0.50
N PHE A 137 2.29 5.18 1.59
CA PHE A 137 2.84 5.70 2.84
C PHE A 137 3.93 4.78 3.41
N GLY A 138 3.72 3.46 3.38
CA GLY A 138 4.69 2.45 3.75
C GLY A 138 5.98 2.54 2.94
N PHE A 139 5.87 2.74 1.63
CA PHE A 139 7.02 2.98 0.75
C PHE A 139 7.84 4.19 1.20
N TYR A 140 7.19 5.34 1.41
CA TYR A 140 7.90 6.55 1.84
C TYR A 140 8.52 6.39 3.23
N ARG A 141 7.79 5.80 4.18
CA ARG A 141 8.28 5.53 5.53
C ARG A 141 9.53 4.64 5.54
N PHE A 142 9.60 3.67 4.63
CA PHE A 142 10.78 2.82 4.46
C PHE A 142 11.93 3.56 3.78
N MET A 143 11.67 4.22 2.65
CA MET A 143 12.72 4.85 1.84
C MET A 143 13.34 6.09 2.50
N ILE A 144 12.55 6.82 3.30
CA ILE A 144 12.96 8.06 3.95
C ILE A 144 12.62 7.93 5.45
N PRO A 145 13.48 7.30 6.26
CA PRO A 145 13.23 7.13 7.68
C PRO A 145 13.06 8.48 8.40
N GLY A 146 12.07 8.59 9.28
CA GLY A 146 11.78 9.84 9.98
C GLY A 146 10.58 9.74 10.92
N LYS A 147 10.24 10.87 11.55
CA LYS A 147 9.05 11.01 12.42
C LYS A 147 7.86 11.50 11.61
N TYR A 148 7.06 10.56 11.10
CA TYR A 148 5.93 10.84 10.23
C TYR A 148 4.70 11.33 10.96
N SER A 149 4.56 11.06 12.27
CA SER A 149 3.48 11.60 13.10
C SER A 149 3.31 13.12 12.96
N SER A 150 4.42 13.85 12.85
CA SER A 150 4.42 15.31 12.63
C SER A 150 3.92 15.74 11.25
N LEU A 151 4.09 14.88 10.23
CA LEU A 151 3.69 15.15 8.85
C LEU A 151 2.23 14.79 8.61
N VAL A 152 1.78 13.65 9.14
CA VAL A 152 0.43 13.14 8.86
C VAL A 152 -0.63 13.57 9.88
N ARG A 153 -0.19 13.95 11.09
CA ARG A 153 -1.04 14.38 12.20
C ARG A 153 -2.11 13.32 12.55
N PRO A 154 -1.72 12.20 13.19
CA PRO A 154 -2.67 11.20 13.65
C PRO A 154 -3.56 11.79 14.76
N VAL A 155 -4.85 11.47 14.72
CA VAL A 155 -5.82 11.98 15.71
C VAL A 155 -5.91 11.08 16.94
N SER A 156 -6.60 11.54 17.99
CA SER A 156 -6.86 10.72 19.17
C SER A 156 -7.73 9.49 18.81
N TYR A 157 -7.68 8.44 19.64
CA TYR A 157 -8.53 7.27 19.45
C TYR A 157 -10.03 7.64 19.40
N ASN A 158 -10.47 8.52 20.29
CA ASN A 158 -11.86 8.94 20.37
C ASN A 158 -12.31 9.71 19.11
N ASP A 159 -11.43 10.53 18.53
CA ASP A 159 -11.75 11.29 17.32
C ASP A 159 -11.76 10.41 16.07
N ALA A 160 -10.88 9.40 16.02
CA ALA A 160 -10.90 8.38 14.98
C ALA A 160 -12.18 7.54 15.05
N VAL A 161 -12.53 7.05 16.24
CA VAL A 161 -13.77 6.30 16.48
C VAL A 161 -15.00 7.14 16.13
N SER A 162 -15.02 8.42 16.50
CA SER A 162 -16.13 9.32 16.16
C SER A 162 -16.35 9.41 14.65
N ARG A 163 -15.28 9.45 13.84
CA ARG A 163 -15.35 9.43 12.38
C ARG A 163 -15.85 8.08 11.87
N TRP A 164 -15.33 6.99 12.40
CA TRP A 164 -15.77 5.65 12.03
C TRP A 164 -17.28 5.45 12.28
N ASP A 165 -17.75 5.84 13.46
CA ASP A 165 -19.16 5.67 13.85
C ASP A 165 -20.11 6.55 13.04
N PHE A 166 -19.64 7.71 12.58
CA PHE A 166 -20.44 8.63 11.78
C PHE A 166 -20.47 8.27 10.29
N TYR A 167 -19.31 8.00 9.67
CA TYR A 167 -19.20 7.73 8.23
C TYR A 167 -19.35 6.25 7.89
N GLY A 168 -19.13 5.36 8.85
CA GLY A 168 -19.11 3.92 8.66
C GLY A 168 -17.70 3.37 8.32
N PRO A 169 -17.63 2.05 8.05
CA PRO A 169 -16.37 1.37 7.76
C PRO A 169 -15.66 1.94 6.54
N VAL A 170 -14.35 2.14 6.65
CA VAL A 170 -13.53 2.72 5.57
C VAL A 170 -13.58 1.89 4.27
N GLY A 171 -13.72 0.56 4.37
CA GLY A 171 -13.84 -0.32 3.19
C GLY A 171 -15.09 -0.12 2.33
N SER A 172 -16.10 0.59 2.85
CA SER A 172 -17.25 1.03 2.07
C SER A 172 -16.94 2.23 1.16
N PHE A 173 -15.78 2.88 1.32
CA PHE A 173 -15.34 4.01 0.52
C PHE A 173 -14.26 3.56 -0.46
N LYS A 174 -14.61 3.40 -1.75
CA LYS A 174 -13.67 2.88 -2.73
C LYS A 174 -12.65 3.92 -3.19
N ASN A 175 -11.38 3.54 -3.24
CA ASN A 175 -10.29 4.36 -3.74
C ASN A 175 -9.44 3.62 -4.77
N ASP A 176 -9.67 3.93 -6.04
CA ASP A 176 -9.02 3.39 -7.22
C ASP A 176 -7.66 4.04 -7.54
N GLY A 177 -7.10 4.81 -6.62
CA GLY A 177 -5.81 5.45 -6.80
C GLY A 177 -5.16 5.88 -5.49
N PHE A 178 -4.02 6.55 -5.60
CA PHE A 178 -3.19 6.92 -4.46
C PHE A 178 -3.58 8.24 -3.78
N ARG A 179 -4.76 8.79 -4.11
CA ARG A 179 -5.21 10.06 -3.56
C ARG A 179 -5.91 9.82 -2.21
N PRO A 180 -5.47 10.45 -1.12
CA PRO A 180 -6.12 10.26 0.18
C PRO A 180 -7.57 10.69 0.18
N ILE A 181 -8.41 10.00 0.97
CA ILE A 181 -9.78 10.39 1.27
C ILE A 181 -9.81 10.92 2.70
N LEU A 182 -10.18 12.18 2.87
CA LEU A 182 -10.35 12.80 4.19
C LEU A 182 -11.80 12.71 4.65
N PHE A 183 -11.96 12.47 5.95
CA PHE A 183 -13.23 12.35 6.65
C PHE A 183 -13.34 13.50 7.66
N PRO A 184 -14.08 14.58 7.32
CA PRO A 184 -14.22 15.76 8.18
C PRO A 184 -14.68 15.40 9.60
N ASP A 185 -14.29 16.20 10.60
CA ASP A 185 -14.74 15.94 11.97
C ASP A 185 -16.27 16.00 12.07
N PRO A 186 -16.96 14.93 12.52
CA PRO A 186 -18.41 14.94 12.69
C PRO A 186 -18.91 15.99 13.70
N LYS A 187 -18.05 16.44 14.61
CA LYS A 187 -18.39 17.41 15.66
C LYS A 187 -18.15 18.85 15.23
N ASP A 188 -17.46 19.09 14.12
CA ASP A 188 -17.16 20.43 13.63
C ASP A 188 -18.36 20.99 12.85
N PRO A 189 -19.04 22.04 13.33
CA PRO A 189 -20.22 22.61 12.65
C PRO A 189 -19.86 23.41 11.41
N CYS A 190 -18.60 23.77 11.20
CA CYS A 190 -18.14 24.66 10.14
C CYS A 190 -17.77 23.90 8.85
N VAL A 191 -17.80 22.57 8.86
CA VAL A 191 -17.41 21.74 7.72
C VAL A 191 -18.60 21.02 7.10
N LYS A 192 -18.50 20.77 5.81
CA LYS A 192 -19.41 19.85 5.12
C LYS A 192 -18.99 18.43 5.48
N HIS A 193 -19.80 17.70 6.24
CA HIS A 193 -19.56 16.30 6.65
C HIS A 193 -19.72 15.30 5.50
N LYS A 194 -18.92 15.46 4.44
CA LYS A 194 -18.83 14.55 3.30
C LYS A 194 -17.38 14.20 3.06
N PRO A 195 -17.03 12.90 2.96
CA PRO A 195 -15.67 12.51 2.61
C PRO A 195 -15.26 13.05 1.24
N TYR A 196 -13.98 13.40 1.08
CA TYR A 196 -13.47 13.99 -0.15
C TYR A 196 -12.02 13.59 -0.44
N LYS A 197 -11.68 13.46 -1.73
CA LYS A 197 -10.31 13.16 -2.18
C LYS A 197 -9.45 14.42 -2.13
N VAL A 198 -8.20 14.30 -1.70
CA VAL A 198 -7.19 15.37 -1.71
C VAL A 198 -6.01 15.02 -2.61
N ASN A 199 -5.16 16.01 -2.90
CA ASN A 199 -3.88 15.75 -3.57
C ASN A 199 -2.88 15.15 -2.57
N LEU A 200 -1.92 14.39 -3.08
CA LEU A 200 -0.83 13.88 -2.26
C LEU A 200 -0.06 15.06 -1.64
N PRO A 201 0.26 15.00 -0.34
CA PRO A 201 1.13 15.99 0.28
C PRO A 201 2.54 15.89 -0.31
N HIS A 202 3.28 16.99 -0.29
CA HIS A 202 4.59 17.11 -0.93
C HIS A 202 5.58 16.00 -0.53
N PHE A 203 5.58 15.58 0.74
CA PHE A 203 6.48 14.52 1.19
C PHE A 203 6.20 13.15 0.53
N MET A 204 4.96 12.90 0.10
CA MET A 204 4.57 11.71 -0.67
C MET A 204 4.80 11.88 -2.18
N THR A 205 5.60 12.88 -2.56
CA THR A 205 6.03 13.13 -3.94
C THR A 205 7.54 13.35 -4.04
N TRP A 206 8.30 13.11 -2.97
CA TRP A 206 9.76 13.28 -2.97
C TRP A 206 10.48 12.30 -3.92
N ILE A 207 9.87 11.14 -4.18
CA ILE A 207 10.35 10.18 -5.17
C ILE A 207 9.28 10.11 -6.26
N GLN A 208 9.68 10.23 -7.52
CA GLN A 208 8.76 10.10 -8.64
C GLN A 208 8.81 8.68 -9.19
N PRO A 209 7.67 8.07 -9.57
CA PRO A 209 7.69 6.75 -10.16
C PRO A 209 8.42 6.80 -11.51
N TRP A 210 9.24 5.78 -11.77
CA TRP A 210 9.91 5.61 -13.06
C TRP A 210 8.92 5.66 -14.23
N SER A 211 9.29 6.42 -15.27
CA SER A 211 8.43 6.67 -16.44
C SER A 211 9.10 6.38 -17.79
N ASP A 212 10.43 6.19 -17.84
CA ASP A 212 11.15 5.94 -19.08
C ASP A 212 11.24 4.44 -19.40
N PHE A 213 10.22 3.92 -20.08
CA PHE A 213 10.19 2.53 -20.54
C PHE A 213 10.75 2.34 -21.97
N THR A 214 11.38 3.38 -22.54
CA THR A 214 11.81 3.40 -23.95
C THR A 214 13.32 3.37 -24.13
N SER A 215 14.09 3.82 -23.14
CA SER A 215 15.56 3.84 -23.21
C SER A 215 16.24 2.47 -23.19
N GLY A 216 15.49 1.39 -22.95
CA GLY A 216 16.03 0.04 -22.79
C GLY A 216 16.68 -0.21 -21.43
N LYS A 217 16.69 0.78 -20.51
CA LYS A 217 17.15 0.61 -19.13
C LYS A 217 16.30 -0.39 -18.35
N ILE A 218 15.02 -0.52 -18.71
CA ILE A 218 14.06 -1.41 -18.07
C ILE A 218 13.30 -2.16 -19.15
N LYS A 219 13.10 -3.45 -18.93
CA LYS A 219 12.22 -4.28 -19.74
C LYS A 219 11.20 -4.98 -18.86
N ILE A 220 9.92 -4.76 -19.12
CA ILE A 220 8.84 -5.46 -18.40
C ILE A 220 8.71 -6.86 -19.00
N ILE A 221 9.01 -7.89 -18.20
CA ILE A 221 8.90 -9.30 -18.62
C ILE A 221 7.52 -9.85 -18.29
N THR A 222 7.00 -9.53 -17.11
CA THR A 222 5.65 -9.89 -16.68
C THR A 222 5.02 -8.69 -16.00
N ASN A 223 3.91 -8.20 -16.54
CA ASN A 223 3.23 -7.02 -15.98
C ASN A 223 2.07 -7.37 -15.06
N ASP A 224 1.45 -8.54 -15.22
CA ASP A 224 0.28 -8.96 -14.45
C ASP A 224 0.30 -10.48 -14.19
N GLY A 225 1.33 -10.93 -13.45
CA GLY A 225 1.44 -12.34 -13.07
C GLY A 225 0.55 -12.66 -11.87
N THR A 226 0.00 -13.87 -11.84
CA THR A 226 -0.75 -14.38 -10.67
C THR A 226 0.05 -15.49 -9.98
N SER A 227 0.19 -15.40 -8.66
CA SER A 227 0.81 -16.45 -7.83
C SER A 227 -0.23 -17.22 -7.02
N PHE A 228 0.06 -18.50 -6.78
CA PHE A 228 -0.70 -19.38 -5.90
C PHE A 228 0.27 -20.10 -4.96
N SER A 229 -0.11 -20.25 -3.70
CA SER A 229 0.63 -21.03 -2.70
C SER A 229 -0.34 -21.83 -1.83
N PHE A 230 0.03 -23.06 -1.48
CA PHE A 230 -0.74 -23.93 -0.60
C PHE A 230 0.00 -24.07 0.72
N LEU A 231 -0.70 -23.87 1.85
CA LEU A 231 -0.17 -24.15 3.17
C LEU A 231 -1.11 -25.16 3.86
N PRO A 232 -0.61 -26.32 4.32
CA PRO A 232 -1.38 -27.18 5.22
C PRO A 232 -1.62 -26.45 6.55
N ILE A 233 -2.80 -26.64 7.15
CA ILE A 233 -3.13 -26.13 8.49
C ILE A 233 -2.53 -27.04 9.56
#